data_AF-A0A367R3R9-F1
#
_entry.id   AF-A0A367R3R9-F1
#
_cell.length_a   1.000
_cell.length_b   1.000
_cell.length_c   1.000
_cell.angle_alpha   90.00
_cell.angle_beta   90.00
_cell.angle_gamma   90.00
#
_symmetry.space_group_name_H-M   'P 1'
#
loop_
_entity.id
_entity.type
_entity.pdbx_description
1 polymer ?
#
loop_
_entity_poly.entity_id
_entity_poly.type
_entity_poly.pdbx_seq_one_letter_code
_entity_poly.pdbx_strand_id
1 'polypeptide(L)'
;MIFIGIFCLSPTNPERPAIQVIKEYAVLPLVTCYAGQLNQVFMNILANAIDAVEELTCSKYCAISYPMIRIQTEAIAGESPKGDRVKISIADNGSGMTENVRSRIFDSFFTTKPMGKGTGMGLSISQQIVAEKHCGQL
;
A
#
# COMPACT_ATOMS: atom_id res chain seq x y z
N MET A 1 -2.17 0.07 -19.92
CA MET A 1 -2.23 -1.26 -19.28
C MET A 1 -1.00 -1.40 -18.39
N ILE A 2 -1.09 -0.92 -17.15
CA ILE A 2 0.04 -0.97 -16.20
C ILE A 2 0.10 -2.42 -15.72
N PHE A 3 1.11 -3.16 -16.18
CA PHE A 3 1.41 -4.50 -15.69
C PHE A 3 1.79 -4.39 -14.21
N ILE A 4 0.82 -4.60 -13.33
CA ILE A 4 1.07 -4.95 -11.94
C ILE A 4 1.54 -6.41 -11.94
N GLY A 5 2.75 -6.63 -12.48
CA GLY A 5 3.52 -7.84 -12.29
C GLY A 5 4.07 -7.85 -10.87
N ILE A 6 3.20 -7.97 -9.88
CA ILE A 6 3.61 -8.22 -8.50
C ILE A 6 4.16 -9.64 -8.50
N PHE A 7 5.47 -9.71 -8.31
CA PHE A 7 6.23 -10.89 -7.93
C PHE A 7 5.37 -11.80 -7.07
N CYS A 8 5.12 -13.01 -7.59
CA CYS A 8 4.88 -14.13 -6.70
C CYS A 8 6.20 -14.25 -5.90
N LEU A 9 6.23 -13.69 -4.68
CA LEU A 9 7.34 -13.90 -3.76
C LEU A 9 7.29 -15.36 -3.34
N SER A 10 7.81 -16.23 -4.20
CA SER A 10 8.02 -17.63 -3.89
C SER A 10 8.93 -17.71 -2.67
N PRO A 11 8.57 -18.45 -1.63
CA PRO A 11 9.43 -18.58 -0.47
C PRO A 11 10.70 -19.32 -0.88
N THR A 12 11.83 -18.63 -0.86
CA THR A 12 13.15 -19.28 -0.86
C THR A 12 13.55 -19.77 0.53
N ASN A 13 12.69 -19.57 1.54
CA ASN A 13 12.90 -20.00 2.91
C ASN A 13 11.64 -20.73 3.45
N PRO A 14 11.74 -22.02 3.84
CA PRO A 14 10.62 -22.80 4.40
C PRO A 14 10.04 -22.25 5.71
N GLU A 15 10.70 -21.29 6.37
CA GLU A 15 10.22 -20.67 7.62
C GLU A 15 9.27 -19.47 7.42
N ARG A 16 9.05 -19.00 6.18
CA ARG A 16 8.18 -17.85 5.91
C ARG A 16 6.98 -18.24 5.04
N PRO A 17 5.74 -18.11 5.54
CA PRO A 17 4.56 -18.36 4.70
C PRO A 17 4.47 -17.32 3.57
N ALA A 18 4.02 -17.74 2.40
CA ALA A 18 3.80 -16.84 1.28
C ALA A 18 2.68 -15.83 1.60
N ILE A 19 2.87 -14.57 1.21
CA ILE A 19 1.83 -13.53 1.35
C ILE A 19 0.77 -13.74 0.27
N GLN A 20 -0.48 -13.98 0.68
CA GLN A 20 -1.61 -14.06 -0.22
C GLN A 20 -1.96 -12.66 -0.74
N VAL A 21 -2.07 -12.52 -2.06
CA VAL A 21 -2.52 -11.26 -2.68
C VAL A 21 -3.92 -11.43 -3.27
N ILE A 22 -4.90 -10.74 -2.68
CA ILE A 22 -6.28 -10.70 -3.16
C ILE A 22 -6.45 -9.46 -4.04
N LYS A 23 -6.95 -9.64 -5.27
CA LYS A 23 -7.09 -8.58 -6.27
C LYS A 23 -8.54 -8.45 -6.70
N GLU A 24 -9.13 -7.29 -6.50
CA GLU A 24 -10.51 -6.98 -6.84
C GLU A 24 -10.54 -5.73 -7.70
N TYR A 25 -10.46 -5.92 -9.01
CA TYR A 25 -10.36 -4.83 -9.96
C TYR A 25 -11.70 -4.56 -10.63
N ALA A 26 -12.29 -3.40 -10.35
CA ALA A 26 -13.43 -2.90 -11.12
C ALA A 26 -13.02 -2.51 -12.54
N VAL A 27 -14.02 -2.32 -13.41
CA VAL A 27 -13.83 -1.65 -14.69
C VAL A 27 -13.60 -0.15 -14.40
N LEU A 28 -12.43 0.36 -14.79
CA LEU A 28 -12.02 1.73 -14.46
C LEU A 28 -12.11 2.64 -15.69
N PRO A 29 -12.49 3.92 -15.51
CA PRO A 29 -12.34 4.92 -16.55
C PRO A 29 -10.86 5.19 -16.84
N LEU A 30 -10.57 5.78 -18.00
CA LEU A 30 -9.23 6.26 -18.29
C LEU A 30 -8.93 7.48 -17.41
N VAL A 31 -7.78 7.45 -16.74
CA VAL A 31 -7.28 8.56 -15.93
C VAL A 31 -5.94 9.05 -16.46
N THR A 32 -5.74 10.36 -16.49
CA THR A 32 -4.46 10.97 -16.82
C THR A 32 -3.56 10.93 -15.59
N CYS A 33 -2.40 10.29 -15.70
CA CYS A 33 -1.46 10.18 -14.58
C CYS A 33 -0.01 10.07 -15.02
N TYR A 34 0.90 10.43 -14.12
CA TYR A 34 2.32 10.11 -14.24
C TYR A 34 2.58 8.69 -13.72
N ALA A 35 2.53 7.70 -14.62
CA ALA A 35 2.60 6.28 -14.25
C ALA A 35 3.81 5.92 -13.37
N GLY A 36 5.00 6.47 -13.66
CA GLY A 36 6.20 6.22 -12.85
C GLY A 36 6.06 6.70 -11.40
N GLN A 37 5.39 7.83 -11.18
CA GLN A 37 5.16 8.37 -9.83
C GLN A 37 4.10 7.57 -9.08
N LEU A 38 3.02 7.15 -9.74
CA LEU A 38 2.03 6.27 -9.11
C LEU A 38 2.61 4.89 -8.77
N ASN A 39 3.51 4.35 -9.62
CA ASN A 39 4.23 3.14 -9.27
C ASN A 39 5.03 3.31 -7.98
N GLN A 40 5.69 4.46 -7.79
CA GLN A 40 6.40 4.75 -6.53
C GLN A 40 5.44 4.79 -5.33
N VAL A 41 4.26 5.41 -5.48
CA VAL A 41 3.20 5.41 -4.45
C VAL A 41 2.82 3.98 -4.08
N PHE A 42 2.49 3.14 -5.07
CA PHE A 42 2.08 1.75 -4.83
C PHE A 42 3.19 0.94 -4.17
N MET A 43 4.43 1.08 -4.64
CA MET A 43 5.57 0.36 -4.05
C MET A 43 5.82 0.77 -2.60
N ASN A 44 5.67 2.05 -2.26
CA ASN A 44 5.83 2.52 -0.88
C ASN A 44 4.74 1.96 0.04
N ILE A 45 3.48 1.96 -0.41
CA ILE A 45 2.37 1.41 0.38
C ILE A 45 2.51 -0.11 0.51
N LEU A 46 2.81 -0.82 -0.57
CA LEU A 46 2.99 -2.27 -0.57
C LEU A 46 4.17 -2.71 0.29
N ALA A 47 5.29 -1.99 0.28
CA ALA A 47 6.43 -2.28 1.15
C ALA A 47 6.04 -2.17 2.63
N ASN A 48 5.25 -1.15 3.00
CA ASN A 48 4.76 -1.03 4.37
C ASN A 48 3.78 -2.14 4.76
N ALA A 49 2.88 -2.54 3.85
CA ALA A 49 1.96 -3.65 4.07
C ALA A 49 2.70 -4.99 4.24
N ILE A 50 3.74 -5.24 3.43
CA ILE A 50 4.61 -6.41 3.55
C ILE A 50 5.29 -6.43 4.92
N ASP A 51 5.89 -5.32 5.35
CA ASP A 51 6.55 -5.26 6.65
C ASP A 51 5.56 -5.51 7.81
N ALA A 52 4.34 -4.99 7.72
CA ALA A 52 3.30 -5.16 8.74
C ALA A 52 2.81 -6.60 8.87
N VAL A 53 2.67 -7.33 7.76
CA VAL A 53 2.30 -8.76 7.80
C VAL A 53 3.47 -9.66 8.19
N GLU A 54 4.70 -9.31 7.80
CA GLU A 54 5.90 -10.07 8.18
C GLU A 54 6.15 -10.02 9.70
N GLU A 55 5.94 -8.86 10.33
CA GLU A 55 6.07 -8.68 11.78
C GLU A 55 5.15 -9.63 12.57
N LEU A 56 3.91 -9.82 12.12
CA LEU A 56 2.98 -10.76 12.75
C LEU A 56 3.42 -12.22 12.62
N THR A 57 3.90 -12.64 11.44
CA THR A 57 4.35 -14.02 11.22
C THR A 57 5.61 -14.40 12.01
N CYS A 58 6.46 -13.43 12.36
CA CYS A 58 7.65 -13.68 13.18
C CYS A 58 7.32 -13.82 14.67
N SER A 59 6.18 -13.29 15.12
CA SER A 59 5.68 -13.48 16.47
C SER A 59 5.06 -14.87 16.59
N LYS A 60 5.79 -15.81 17.22
CA LYS A 60 5.47 -17.24 17.42
C LYS A 60 4.08 -17.58 17.99
N TYR A 61 3.24 -16.59 18.29
CA TYR A 61 1.96 -16.73 18.99
C TYR A 61 0.71 -16.54 18.10
N CYS A 62 0.84 -16.18 16.82
CA CYS A 62 -0.30 -15.94 15.94
C CYS A 62 -0.35 -16.87 14.73
N ALA A 63 -0.51 -18.18 14.97
CA ALA A 63 -0.74 -19.18 13.93
C ALA A 63 -2.16 -19.13 13.29
N ILE A 64 -2.92 -18.04 13.47
CA ILE A 64 -4.37 -18.03 13.19
C ILE A 64 -4.71 -17.38 11.83
N SER A 65 -3.80 -16.62 11.20
CA SER A 65 -4.08 -15.99 9.91
C SER A 65 -2.88 -16.05 8.96
N TYR A 66 -3.13 -16.45 7.72
CA TYR A 66 -2.13 -16.35 6.65
C TYR A 66 -1.91 -14.88 6.29
N PRO A 67 -0.66 -14.44 6.07
CA PRO A 67 -0.39 -13.06 5.69
C PRO A 67 -1.09 -12.75 4.37
N MET A 68 -1.81 -11.63 4.33
CA MET A 68 -2.69 -11.27 3.23
C MET A 68 -2.64 -9.77 2.95
N ILE A 69 -2.58 -9.43 1.67
CA ILE A 69 -2.73 -8.07 1.15
C ILE A 69 -3.87 -8.08 0.14
N ARG A 70 -4.86 -7.20 0.33
CA ARG A 70 -6.00 -7.00 -0.55
C ARG A 70 -5.85 -5.68 -1.30
N ILE A 71 -5.95 -5.74 -2.62
CA ILE A 71 -5.94 -4.58 -3.51
C ILE A 71 -7.30 -4.49 -4.18
N GLN A 72 -8.02 -3.40 -3.93
CA GLN A 72 -9.33 -3.13 -4.51
C GLN A 72 -9.26 -1.85 -5.32
N THR A 73 -9.94 -1.83 -6.47
CA THR A 73 -10.12 -0.60 -7.25
C THR A 73 -11.58 -0.34 -7.51
N GLU A 74 -11.98 0.92 -7.41
CA GLU A 74 -13.36 1.37 -7.55
C GLU A 74 -13.39 2.61 -8.45
N ALA A 75 -14.31 2.63 -9.42
CA ALA A 75 -14.63 3.81 -10.19
C ALA A 75 -15.60 4.68 -9.38
N ILE A 76 -15.19 5.90 -9.07
CA ILE A 76 -16.04 6.89 -8.42
C ILE A 76 -16.54 7.82 -9.52
N ALA A 77 -17.83 7.70 -9.84
CA ALA A 77 -18.50 8.60 -10.77
C ALA A 77 -18.33 10.04 -10.27
N GLY A 78 -17.79 10.90 -11.13
CA GLY A 78 -17.55 12.28 -10.76
C GLY A 78 -18.84 13.11 -10.83
N GLU A 79 -19.41 13.49 -9.68
CA GLU A 79 -20.37 14.62 -9.66
C GLU A 79 -19.66 15.99 -9.76
N SER A 80 -18.32 15.98 -9.69
CA SER A 80 -17.50 17.19 -9.70
C SER A 80 -17.08 17.59 -11.13
N PRO A 81 -16.81 18.88 -11.40
CA PRO A 81 -16.31 19.34 -12.71
C PRO A 81 -14.93 18.76 -13.10
N LYS A 82 -14.28 18.00 -12.20
CA LYS A 82 -12.99 17.34 -12.45
C LYS A 82 -13.10 15.95 -13.10
N GLY A 83 -14.32 15.48 -13.39
CA GLY A 83 -14.56 14.18 -14.03
C GLY A 83 -14.48 12.99 -13.06
N ASP A 84 -14.48 11.79 -13.65
CA ASP A 84 -14.43 10.52 -12.92
C ASP A 84 -13.13 10.35 -12.14
N ARG A 85 -13.23 9.70 -10.98
CA ARG A 85 -12.09 9.38 -10.13
C ARG A 85 -11.93 7.88 -9.98
N VAL A 86 -10.71 7.46 -9.68
CA VAL A 86 -10.41 6.07 -9.33
C VAL A 86 -9.96 6.05 -7.87
N LYS A 87 -10.61 5.20 -7.08
CA LYS A 87 -10.17 4.86 -5.73
C LYS A 87 -9.43 3.54 -5.77
N ILE A 88 -8.27 3.52 -5.11
CA ILE A 88 -7.44 2.33 -4.94
C ILE A 88 -7.30 2.12 -3.45
N SER A 89 -7.68 0.95 -2.97
CA SER A 89 -7.57 0.56 -1.56
C SER A 89 -6.60 -0.61 -1.45
N ILE A 90 -5.55 -0.43 -0.66
CA ILE A 90 -4.58 -1.46 -0.32
C ILE A 90 -4.76 -1.70 1.18
N ALA A 91 -5.18 -2.91 1.54
CA ALA A 91 -5.39 -3.34 2.91
C ALA A 91 -4.53 -4.55 3.21
N ASP A 92 -4.03 -4.66 4.42
CA ASP A 92 -3.33 -5.83 4.94
C ASP A 92 -4.01 -6.34 6.21
N ASN A 93 -3.71 -7.59 6.59
CA ASN A 93 -4.10 -8.16 7.88
C ASN A 93 -2.93 -8.17 8.88
N GLY A 94 -2.02 -7.18 8.78
CA GLY A 94 -0.87 -6.99 9.64
C GLY A 94 -1.24 -6.50 11.04
N SER A 95 -0.23 -6.04 11.79
CA SER A 95 -0.36 -5.56 13.17
C SER A 95 -1.21 -4.28 13.31
N GLY A 96 -1.55 -3.64 12.20
CA GLY A 96 -2.29 -2.39 12.16
C GLY A 96 -1.47 -1.21 12.69
N MET A 97 -2.15 -0.11 13.00
CA MET A 97 -1.53 1.12 13.52
C MET A 97 -2.29 1.64 14.74
N THR A 98 -1.55 2.15 15.71
CA THR A 98 -2.14 2.93 16.81
C THR A 98 -2.57 4.30 16.31
N GLU A 99 -3.49 4.98 17.02
CA GLU A 99 -3.98 6.30 16.59
C GLU A 99 -2.85 7.34 16.49
N ASN A 100 -1.89 7.28 17.42
CA ASN A 100 -0.71 8.17 17.38
C ASN A 100 0.11 7.94 16.11
N VAL A 101 0.39 6.68 15.75
CA VAL A 101 1.06 6.35 14.49
C VAL A 101 0.25 6.87 13.31
N ARG A 102 -1.06 6.61 13.27
CA ARG A 102 -1.96 7.05 12.18
C ARG A 102 -1.93 8.56 11.95
N SER A 103 -1.86 9.37 13.01
CA SER A 103 -1.80 10.83 12.89
C SER A 103 -0.51 11.36 12.28
N ARG A 104 0.56 10.56 12.30
CA ARG A 104 1.93 10.97 11.93
C ARG A 104 2.52 10.20 10.76
N ILE A 105 1.81 9.21 10.22
CA ILE A 105 2.35 8.35 9.14
C ILE A 105 2.76 9.11 7.88
N PHE A 106 2.20 10.30 7.67
CA PHE A 106 2.55 11.17 6.55
C PHE A 106 3.62 12.22 6.90
N ASP A 107 4.04 12.31 8.15
CA ASP A 107 5.13 13.19 8.57
C ASP A 107 6.44 12.70 7.95
N SER A 108 7.19 13.62 7.34
CA SER A 108 8.52 13.30 6.80
C SER A 108 9.44 12.76 7.89
N PHE A 109 10.14 11.66 7.57
CA PHE A 109 11.07 10.95 8.43
C PHE A 109 10.44 10.20 9.62
N PHE A 110 9.12 10.24 9.79
CA PHE A 110 8.46 9.43 10.81
C PHE A 110 8.48 7.95 10.42
N THR A 111 8.91 7.10 11.36
CA THR A 111 8.94 5.64 11.18
C THR A 111 8.86 4.95 12.54
N THR A 112 8.11 3.85 12.60
CA THR A 112 8.11 2.91 13.73
C THR A 112 9.18 1.83 13.59
N LYS A 113 9.78 1.71 12.40
CA LYS A 113 10.81 0.72 12.10
C LYS A 113 12.12 1.06 12.83
N PRO A 114 12.92 0.05 13.23
CA PRO A 114 14.24 0.26 13.82
C PRO A 114 15.18 1.10 12.94
N MET A 115 16.21 1.68 13.55
CA MET A 115 17.22 2.43 12.81
C MET A 115 17.82 1.61 11.67
N GLY A 116 17.93 2.22 10.49
CA GLY A 116 18.44 1.57 9.27
C GLY A 116 17.46 0.65 8.54
N LYS A 117 16.24 0.43 9.05
CA LYS A 117 15.19 -0.38 8.40
C LYS A 117 14.11 0.43 7.69
N GLY A 118 14.09 1.75 7.90
CA GLY A 118 13.16 2.64 7.22
C GLY A 118 13.64 4.08 7.23
N THR A 119 13.46 4.78 6.11
CA THR A 119 13.79 6.21 5.99
C THR A 119 12.68 7.13 6.49
N GLY A 120 11.47 6.58 6.70
CA GLY A 120 10.28 7.36 7.03
C GLY A 120 9.83 8.31 5.91
N MET A 121 10.29 8.13 4.67
CA MET A 121 9.95 9.03 3.55
C MET A 121 8.89 8.47 2.60
N GLY A 122 8.57 7.17 2.67
CA GLY A 122 7.71 6.52 1.67
C GLY A 122 6.30 7.11 1.61
N LEU A 123 5.64 7.27 2.75
CA LEU A 123 4.26 7.76 2.81
C LEU A 123 4.16 9.28 2.61
N SER A 124 5.13 10.07 3.08
CA SER A 124 5.16 11.51 2.83
C SER A 124 5.35 11.82 1.34
N ILE A 125 6.27 11.12 0.66
CA ILE A 125 6.42 11.19 -0.81
C ILE A 125 5.13 10.76 -1.51
N SER A 126 4.47 9.72 -1.00
CA SER A 126 3.22 9.23 -1.59
C SER A 126 2.11 10.27 -1.52
N GLN A 127 1.95 10.92 -0.36
CA GLN A 127 0.99 12.01 -0.18
C GLN A 127 1.31 13.18 -1.11
N GLN A 128 2.59 13.56 -1.23
CA GLN A 128 3.02 14.61 -2.14
C GLN A 128 2.68 14.29 -3.60
N ILE A 129 3.00 13.08 -4.08
CA ILE A 129 2.70 12.66 -5.44
C ILE A 129 1.20 12.68 -5.71
N VAL A 130 0.39 12.15 -4.78
CA VAL A 130 -1.06 12.07 -4.96
C VAL A 130 -1.71 13.46 -4.91
N ALA A 131 -1.38 14.27 -3.90
CA ALA A 131 -1.99 15.58 -3.72
C ALA A 131 -1.49 16.62 -4.74
N GLU A 132 -0.17 16.73 -4.93
CA GLU A 132 0.42 17.81 -5.75
C GLU A 132 0.45 17.47 -7.23
N LYS A 133 0.72 16.21 -7.60
CA LYS A 133 0.91 15.82 -9.02
C LYS A 133 -0.36 15.28 -9.66
N HIS A 134 -1.28 14.74 -8.87
CA HIS A 134 -2.51 14.10 -9.36
C HIS A 134 -3.79 14.73 -8.80
N CYS A 135 -3.69 15.75 -7.95
CA CYS A 135 -4.84 16.41 -7.32
C CYS A 135 -5.81 15.43 -6.62
N GLY A 136 -5.26 14.31 -6.12
CA GLY A 136 -5.99 13.27 -5.40
C GLY A 136 -5.89 13.42 -3.88
N GLN A 137 -6.27 12.37 -3.17
CA GLN A 137 -6.22 12.29 -1.71
C GLN A 137 -5.79 10.87 -1.28
N LEU A 138 -5.05 10.79 -0.17
CA LEU A 138 -4.72 9.57 0.58
C LEU A 138 -5.35 9.63 1.97
#